data_AF-A0A3E0Q2M4-F1
#
_entry.id   AF-A0A3E0Q2M4-F1
#
_cell.length_a   1.000
_cell.length_b   1.000
_cell.length_c   1.000
_cell.angle_alpha   90.00
_cell.angle_beta   90.00
_cell.angle_gamma   90.00
#
_symmetry.space_group_name_H-M   'P 1'
#
loop_
_entity.id
_entity.type
_entity.pdbx_description
1 polymer ?
#
loop_
_entity_poly.entity_id
_entity_poly.type
_entity_poly.pdbx_seq_one_letter_code
_entity_poly.pdbx_strand_id
1 'polypeptide(L)' 'MNHATVATACFLACGAAALAHPGHGATDPETPLHYAAEPVHSLPLVLAALTCAACWIAAHRTKRER' A
#
# COMPACT_ATOMS: atom_id res chain seq x y z
N MET A 1 8.32 4.53 17.72
CA MET A 1 7.95 4.66 16.29
C MET A 1 8.92 5.65 15.69
N ASN A 2 9.74 5.22 14.74
CA ASN A 2 10.89 6.00 14.30
C ASN A 2 10.42 6.98 13.21
N HIS A 3 10.93 8.21 13.20
CA HIS A 3 10.52 9.24 12.23
C HIS A 3 10.63 8.78 10.76
N ALA A 4 11.58 7.87 10.49
CA ALA A 4 11.73 7.20 9.19
C ALA A 4 10.49 6.38 8.79
N THR A 5 9.87 5.66 9.73
CA THR A 5 8.70 4.82 9.45
C THR A 5 7.47 5.66 9.10
N VAL A 6 7.33 6.83 9.73
CA VAL A 6 6.24 7.79 9.45
C VAL A 6 6.46 8.48 8.10
N ALA A 7 7.71 8.86 7.78
CA ALA A 7 8.04 9.47 6.50
C ALA A 7 7.80 8.53 5.31
N THR A 8 8.16 7.25 5.44
CA THR A 8 7.89 6.23 4.40
C THR A 8 6.39 6.01 4.19
N ALA A 9 5.61 5.94 5.27
CA ALA A 9 4.15 5.80 5.16
C ALA A 9 3.49 7.01 4.48
N CYS A 10 3.96 8.23 4.78
CA CYS A 10 3.45 9.47 4.19
C CYS A 10 3.78 9.56 2.68
N PHE A 11 4.99 9.14 2.27
CA PHE A 11 5.38 9.09 0.86
C PHE A 11 4.56 8.08 0.05
N LEU A 12 4.25 6.90 0.63
CA LEU A 12 3.39 5.91 -0.01
C LEU A 12 1.95 6.42 -0.19
N ALA A 13 1.43 7.17 0.78
CA ALA A 13 0.07 7.72 0.72
C ALA A 13 -0.07 8.84 -0.33
N CYS A 14 0.89 9.76 -0.42
CA CYS A 14 0.80 10.89 -1.36
C CYS A 14 1.13 10.52 -2.81
N GLY A 15 1.93 9.50 -3.07
CA GLY A 15 2.28 9.07 -4.44
C GLY A 15 1.11 8.48 -5.22
N ALA A 16 0.15 7.84 -4.54
CA ALA A 16 -0.96 7.14 -5.18
C ALA A 16 -1.95 8.08 -5.90
N ALA A 17 -2.19 9.27 -5.35
CA ALA A 17 -3.09 10.26 -5.96
C ALA A 17 -2.57 10.81 -7.29
N ALA A 18 -1.24 10.81 -7.49
CA ALA A 18 -0.62 11.29 -8.73
C ALA A 18 -0.75 10.30 -9.90
N LEU A 19 -1.09 9.02 -9.64
CA LEU A 19 -1.27 8.00 -10.69
C LEU A 19 -2.72 7.86 -11.17
N ALA A 20 -3.69 8.46 -10.49
CA ALA A 20 -5.09 8.43 -10.91
C ALA A 20 -5.38 9.57 -11.89
N HIS A 21 -5.24 9.31 -13.19
CA HIS A 21 -5.72 10.23 -14.23
C HIS A 21 -6.94 9.64 -14.96
N PRO A 22 -7.89 10.48 -15.42
CA PRO A 22 -9.08 9.99 -16.11
C PRO A 22 -8.73 9.20 -17.38
N GLY A 23 -9.38 8.06 -17.61
CA GLY A 23 -9.34 7.33 -18.89
C GLY A 23 -8.37 6.15 -19.01
N HIS A 24 -7.85 5.58 -17.92
CA HIS A 24 -6.98 4.38 -17.96
C HIS A 24 -7.57 3.12 -17.31
N GLY A 25 -8.84 3.16 -16.90
CA GLY A 25 -9.54 1.98 -16.40
C GLY A 25 -10.04 1.09 -17.54
N ALA A 26 -9.80 -0.22 -17.43
CA ALA A 26 -10.43 -1.25 -18.25
C ALA A 26 -11.84 -1.62 -17.75
N THR A 27 -12.20 -1.15 -16.56
CA THR A 27 -13.45 -1.48 -15.86
C THR A 27 -14.28 -0.22 -15.56
N ASP A 28 -15.60 -0.40 -15.49
CA ASP A 28 -16.54 0.67 -15.15
C ASP A 28 -16.25 1.22 -13.74
N PRO A 29 -15.93 2.53 -13.60
CA PRO A 29 -15.55 3.14 -12.32
C PRO A 29 -16.64 3.07 -11.25
N GLU A 30 -17.91 2.91 -11.63
CA GLU A 30 -19.03 2.78 -10.68
C GLU A 30 -19.14 1.37 -10.10
N THR A 31 -18.35 0.41 -10.62
CA THR A 31 -18.38 -0.97 -10.17
C THR A 31 -17.31 -1.26 -9.12
N PRO A 32 -17.60 -2.07 -8.09
CA PRO A 32 -16.60 -2.49 -7.11
C PRO A 32 -15.40 -3.20 -7.73
N LEU A 33 -15.60 -3.84 -8.88
CA LEU A 33 -14.55 -4.50 -9.65
C LEU A 33 -13.43 -3.52 -10.03
N HIS A 34 -13.74 -2.25 -10.25
CA HIS A 34 -12.77 -1.21 -10.57
C HIS A 34 -11.64 -1.09 -9.54
N TYR A 35 -11.97 -1.19 -8.26
CA TYR A 35 -10.98 -1.08 -7.20
C TYR A 35 -10.11 -2.33 -7.04
N ALA A 36 -10.61 -3.48 -7.46
CA ALA A 36 -9.92 -4.76 -7.34
C ALA A 36 -9.08 -5.10 -8.59
N ALA A 37 -9.63 -4.85 -9.78
CA ALA A 37 -9.04 -5.23 -11.06
C ALA A 37 -8.03 -4.20 -11.56
N GLU A 38 -8.23 -2.91 -11.27
CA GLU A 38 -7.29 -1.87 -11.70
C GLU A 38 -6.05 -1.87 -10.80
N PRO A 39 -4.85 -2.08 -11.36
CA PRO A 39 -3.61 -2.10 -10.57
C PRO A 39 -3.38 -0.81 -9.78
N VAL A 40 -3.84 0.33 -10.29
CA VAL A 40 -3.67 1.63 -9.62
C VAL A 40 -4.39 1.69 -8.26
N HIS A 41 -5.50 0.98 -8.11
CA HIS A 41 -6.27 0.93 -6.86
C HIS A 41 -5.79 -0.18 -5.93
N SER A 42 -5.37 -1.32 -6.48
CA SER A 42 -4.98 -2.49 -5.68
C SER A 42 -3.52 -2.46 -5.24
N LEU A 43 -2.60 -1.87 -6.02
CA LEU A 43 -1.17 -1.87 -5.74
C LEU A 43 -0.80 -1.20 -4.39
N PRO A 44 -1.36 -0.03 -4.01
CA PRO A 44 -1.08 0.55 -2.69
C PRO A 44 -1.49 -0.37 -1.54
N LEU A 45 -2.62 -1.08 -1.66
CA LEU A 45 -3.09 -2.02 -0.64
C LEU A 45 -2.15 -3.24 -0.51
N VAL A 46 -1.69 -3.77 -1.65
CA VAL A 46 -0.71 -4.87 -1.67
C VAL A 46 0.59 -4.45 -1.00
N LEU A 47 1.11 -3.27 -1.34
CA LEU A 47 2.34 -2.75 -0.73
C LEU A 47 2.19 -2.53 0.78
N ALA A 48 1.05 -1.99 1.21
CA ALA A 48 0.74 -1.82 2.63
C ALA A 48 0.72 -3.17 3.37
N ALA A 49 0.05 -4.18 2.81
CA ALA A 49 -0.02 -5.52 3.40
C ALA A 49 1.37 -6.17 3.52
N LEU A 50 2.19 -6.09 2.47
CA LEU A 50 3.57 -6.60 2.48
C LEU A 50 4.43 -5.89 3.53
N THR A 51 4.29 -4.57 3.65
CA THR A 51 5.03 -3.77 4.64
C THR A 51 4.64 -4.16 6.06
N CYS A 52 3.34 -4.30 6.33
CA CYS A 52 2.84 -4.76 7.63
C CYS A 52 3.34 -6.17 7.97
N ALA A 53 3.32 -7.10 7.01
CA ALA A 53 3.82 -8.46 7.20
C ALA A 53 5.33 -8.47 7.50
N ALA A 54 6.12 -7.67 6.78
CA ALA A 54 7.55 -7.54 7.02
C ALA A 54 7.84 -6.96 8.42
N CYS A 55 7.12 -5.93 8.83
CA CYS A 55 7.23 -5.34 10.17
C CYS A 55 6.86 -6.35 11.27
N TRP A 56 5.79 -7.13 11.07
CA TRP A 56 5.38 -8.18 12.00
C TRP A 56 6.48 -9.23 12.16
N ILE A 57 6.98 -9.78 11.04
CA ILE A 57 8.05 -10.79 11.07
C ILE A 57 9.30 -10.25 11.77
N ALA A 58 9.73 -9.03 11.47
CA ALA A 58 10.88 -8.40 12.11
C ALA A 58 10.69 -8.21 13.62
N ALA A 59 9.51 -7.78 14.05
CA ALA A 59 9.18 -7.60 15.48
C ALA A 59 9.16 -8.94 16.24
N HIS A 60 8.71 -10.02 15.60
CA HIS A 60 8.70 -11.35 16.22
C HIS A 60 10.08 -12.02 16.26
N ARG A 61 10.94 -11.76 15.26
CA ARG A 61 12.32 -12.26 15.27
C ARG A 61 13.16 -11.59 16.36
N THR A 62 13.04 -10.28 16.52
CA THR A 62 13.78 -9.53 17.54
C THR A 62 13.37 -9.88 18.97
N LYS A 63 12.10 -10.26 19.22
CA LYS A 63 11.65 -10.80 20.52
C LYS A 63 12.20 -12.19 20.85
N ARG A 64 12.66 -12.95 19.87
CA ARG A 64 13.20 -14.30 20.07
C ARG A 64 14.71 -14.30 20.38
N GLU A 65 15.39 -13.20 20.08
CA GLU A 65 16.83 -13.00 20.29
C GLU A 65 17.16 -12.19 21.56
N ARG A 66 16.13 -11.69 22.28
CA ARG A 66 16.22 -11.16 23.65
C ARG A 66 15.65 -12.15 24.64
#